data_AF-A0A1G6VYR3-F1
#
_entry.id   AF-A0A1G6VYR3-F1
#
_cell.length_a   1.000
_cell.length_b   1.000
_cell.length_c   1.000
_cell.angle_alpha   90.00
_cell.angle_beta   90.00
_cell.angle_gamma   90.00
#
_symmetry.space_group_name_H-M   'P 1'
#
loop_
_entity.id
_entity.type
_entity.pdbx_description
1 polymer ?
#
loop_
_entity_poly.entity_id
_entity_poly.type
_entity_poly.pdbx_seq_one_letter_code
_entity_poly.pdbx_strand_id
1 'polypeptide(L)'
;MIGPITSKIRDFLIDRGPATPERVAEAVFELMEVGGAERALLLMRLDPTLERTGTEKWAARGTAVTDDSHVRKAVEKFFDGRPGVPLASAVRAVANETSLPEHKVRELLIEQFVVEGTNIFNRRR
;
A
#
# COMPACT_ATOMS: atom_id res chain seq x y z
N MET A 1 -4.53 27.56 -0.08
CA MET A 1 -5.97 27.21 -0.21
C MET A 1 -6.48 26.79 1.17
N ILE A 2 -7.53 27.43 1.67
CA ILE A 2 -8.19 27.05 2.94
C ILE A 2 -9.36 26.13 2.57
N GLY A 3 -9.06 24.85 2.40
CA GLY A 3 -10.08 23.80 2.22
C GLY A 3 -10.48 23.17 3.56
N PRO A 4 -11.60 22.44 3.63
CA PRO A 4 -11.98 21.69 4.82
C PRO A 4 -10.86 20.73 5.27
N ILE A 5 -10.70 20.53 6.58
CA ILE A 5 -9.69 19.60 7.16
C ILE A 5 -9.73 18.23 6.49
N THR A 6 -10.93 17.69 6.21
CA THR A 6 -11.11 16.41 5.53
C THR A 6 -10.55 16.39 4.10
N SER A 7 -10.57 17.51 3.39
CA SER A 7 -9.96 17.60 2.05
C SER A 7 -8.44 17.60 2.15
N LYS A 8 -7.86 18.31 3.13
CA LYS A 8 -6.41 18.29 3.36
C LYS A 8 -5.89 16.90 3.75
N ILE A 9 -6.66 16.16 4.55
CA ILE A 9 -6.33 14.76 4.88
C ILE A 9 -6.32 13.91 3.61
N ARG A 10 -7.35 14.03 2.76
CA ARG A 10 -7.41 13.28 1.48
C ARG A 10 -6.25 13.63 0.56
N ASP A 11 -6.02 14.92 0.33
CA ASP A 11 -4.93 15.40 -0.55
C ASP A 11 -3.58 14.87 -0.04
N PHE A 12 -3.34 14.92 1.27
CA PHE A 12 -2.13 14.37 1.88
C PHE A 12 -1.98 12.86 1.60
N LEU A 13 -3.04 12.06 1.78
CA LEU A 13 -2.99 10.61 1.55
C LEU A 13 -2.89 10.24 0.07
N ILE A 14 -3.39 11.08 -0.84
CA ILE A 14 -3.25 10.91 -2.28
C ILE A 14 -1.80 11.23 -2.70
N ASP A 15 -1.26 12.34 -2.23
CA ASP A 15 0.05 12.84 -2.65
C ASP A 15 1.23 12.10 -1.99
N ARG A 16 1.08 11.74 -0.71
CA ARG A 16 2.14 11.12 0.11
C ARG A 16 1.95 9.62 0.32
N GLY A 17 0.78 9.09 -0.04
CA GLY A 17 0.45 7.68 0.13
C GLY A 17 -0.03 7.33 1.55
N PRO A 18 -0.10 6.02 1.87
CA PRO A 18 -0.70 5.55 3.10
C PRO A 18 0.04 6.02 4.37
N ALA A 19 -0.70 6.53 5.35
CA ALA A 19 -0.13 7.11 6.58
C ALA A 19 -0.95 6.76 7.84
N THR A 20 -0.31 6.86 9.01
CA THR A 20 -1.01 6.69 10.30
C THR A 20 -1.73 7.99 10.71
N PRO A 21 -2.69 7.93 11.65
CA PRO A 21 -3.38 9.13 12.15
C PRO A 21 -2.43 10.17 12.74
N GLU A 22 -1.37 9.76 13.41
CA GLU A 22 -0.35 10.62 13.99
C GLU A 22 0.36 11.40 12.90
N ARG A 23 0.78 10.71 11.83
CA ARG A 23 1.48 11.33 10.71
C ARG A 23 0.59 12.31 9.94
N VAL A 24 -0.70 12.01 9.83
CA VAL A 24 -1.69 12.91 9.24
C VAL A 24 -1.89 14.15 10.11
N ALA A 25 -1.97 14.00 11.44
CA ALA A 25 -2.11 15.11 12.37
C ALA A 25 -0.90 16.06 12.34
N GLU A 26 0.32 15.51 12.27
CA GLU A 26 1.54 16.31 12.10
C GLU A 26 1.56 17.10 10.79
N ALA A 27 1.01 16.53 9.71
CA ALA A 27 1.02 17.16 8.39
C ALA A 27 -0.11 18.18 8.19
N VAL A 28 -1.26 17.97 8.85
CA VAL A 28 -2.42 18.87 8.78
C VAL A 28 -2.49 19.64 10.09
N PHE A 29 -1.77 20.77 10.15
CA PHE A 29 -1.59 21.59 11.36
C PHE A 29 -2.91 21.91 12.11
N GLU A 30 -4.00 22.12 11.37
CA GLU A 30 -5.32 22.36 11.95
C GLU A 30 -5.80 21.23 12.87
N LEU A 31 -5.32 19.99 12.71
CA LEU A 31 -5.65 18.88 13.61
C LEU A 31 -4.93 19.02 14.96
N MET A 32 -3.70 19.54 14.98
CA MET A 32 -2.91 19.68 16.21
C MET A 32 -3.61 20.57 17.25
N GLU A 33 -4.31 21.59 16.78
CA GLU A 33 -5.05 22.53 17.65
C GLU A 33 -6.37 21.96 18.18
N VAL A 34 -6.85 20.84 17.63
CA VAL A 34 -8.18 20.31 17.97
C VAL A 34 -8.22 18.79 18.10
N GLY A 35 -7.33 18.21 18.89
CA GLY A 35 -7.38 16.78 19.26
C GLY A 35 -6.50 15.86 18.40
N GLY A 36 -5.62 16.43 17.57
CA GLY A 36 -4.49 15.76 16.93
C GLY A 36 -4.85 14.45 16.21
N ALA A 37 -4.11 13.38 16.55
CA ALA A 37 -4.22 12.06 15.94
C ALA A 37 -5.60 11.42 16.16
N GLU A 38 -6.24 11.64 17.30
CA GLU A 38 -7.56 11.05 17.62
C GLU A 38 -8.65 11.66 16.73
N ARG A 39 -8.59 12.98 16.53
CA ARG A 39 -9.48 13.65 15.58
C ARG A 39 -9.16 13.25 14.13
N ALA A 40 -7.89 13.11 13.78
CA ALA A 40 -7.49 12.61 12.47
C ALA A 40 -8.13 11.23 12.21
N LEU A 41 -8.00 10.30 13.16
CA LEU A 41 -8.57 8.96 13.09
C LEU A 41 -10.09 8.98 12.95
N LEU A 42 -10.78 9.81 13.73
CA LEU A 42 -12.23 9.96 13.63
C LEU A 42 -12.64 10.44 12.24
N LEU A 43 -12.02 11.51 11.74
CA LEU A 43 -12.36 12.06 10.42
C LEU A 43 -12.06 11.08 9.30
N MET A 44 -10.95 10.33 9.39
CA MET A 44 -10.63 9.30 8.40
C MET A 44 -11.63 8.13 8.43
N ARG A 45 -12.09 7.71 9.61
CA ARG A 45 -13.13 6.68 9.75
C ARG A 45 -14.48 7.08 9.16
N LEU A 46 -14.79 8.38 9.20
CA LEU A 46 -16.05 8.92 8.69
C LEU A 46 -16.00 9.23 7.19
N ASP A 47 -14.82 9.23 6.57
CA ASP A 47 -14.66 9.52 5.15
C ASP A 47 -14.78 8.23 4.32
N PRO A 48 -15.87 8.05 3.54
CA PRO A 48 -16.06 6.84 2.74
C PRO A 48 -15.04 6.70 1.60
N THR A 49 -14.35 7.79 1.24
CA THR A 49 -13.32 7.80 0.20
C THR A 49 -11.95 7.39 0.73
N LEU A 50 -11.83 7.06 2.02
CA LEU A 50 -10.62 6.53 2.61
C LEU A 50 -10.83 5.06 3.02
N GLU A 51 -9.73 4.32 3.10
CA GLU A 51 -9.72 2.94 3.58
C GLU A 51 -8.52 2.67 4.49
N ARG A 52 -8.74 1.84 5.51
CA ARG A 52 -7.68 1.36 6.40
C ARG A 52 -6.92 0.25 5.68
N THR A 53 -5.59 0.37 5.61
CA THR A 53 -4.71 -0.70 5.13
C THR A 53 -4.52 -1.77 6.21
N GLY A 54 -4.00 -2.94 5.84
CA GLY A 54 -3.71 -4.03 6.79
C GLY A 54 -2.68 -3.68 7.88
N THR A 55 -2.00 -2.54 7.78
CA THR A 55 -0.87 -2.11 8.65
C THR A 55 -1.20 -0.88 9.51
N GLU A 56 -2.47 -0.72 9.90
CA GLU A 56 -2.97 0.43 10.69
C GLU A 56 -2.85 1.82 10.04
N LYS A 57 -2.42 1.86 8.78
CA LYS A 57 -2.39 3.09 7.98
C LYS A 57 -3.73 3.31 7.29
N TRP A 58 -3.91 4.52 6.79
CA TRP A 58 -5.05 4.95 6.01
C TRP A 58 -4.56 5.40 4.65
N ALA A 59 -5.35 5.16 3.61
CA ALA A 59 -5.09 5.61 2.25
C ALA A 59 -6.38 6.11 1.62
N ALA A 60 -6.27 6.89 0.54
CA ALA A 60 -7.45 7.12 -0.28
C ALA A 60 -7.87 5.80 -0.97
N ARG A 61 -9.18 5.59 -1.03
CA ARG A 61 -9.77 4.38 -1.59
C ARG A 61 -9.35 4.23 -3.04
N GLY A 62 -8.78 3.08 -3.38
CA GLY A 62 -8.23 2.82 -4.71
C GLY A 62 -6.85 3.44 -4.97
N THR A 63 -6.28 4.21 -4.02
CA THR A 63 -4.86 4.60 -4.01
C THR A 63 -4.07 3.85 -2.95
N ALA A 64 -4.74 3.07 -2.09
CA ALA A 64 -4.09 2.13 -1.18
C ALA A 64 -3.16 1.25 -2.00
N VAL A 65 -1.85 1.47 -1.84
CA VAL A 65 -0.85 0.48 -2.23
C VAL A 65 -1.05 -0.66 -1.25
N THR A 66 -1.96 -1.56 -1.58
CA THR A 66 -2.24 -2.78 -0.83
C THR A 66 -1.00 -3.66 -0.83
N ASP A 67 -0.93 -4.62 0.09
CA ASP A 67 0.14 -5.64 0.06
C ASP A 67 0.24 -6.27 -1.34
N ASP A 68 -0.90 -6.47 -2.02
CA ASP A 68 -0.96 -6.85 -3.44
C ASP A 68 -0.18 -5.92 -4.36
N SER A 69 -0.38 -4.61 -4.24
CA SER A 69 0.30 -3.62 -5.06
C SER A 69 1.80 -3.52 -4.71
N HIS A 70 2.19 -3.69 -3.45
CA HIS A 70 3.60 -3.72 -3.04
C HIS A 70 4.30 -4.93 -3.64
N VAL A 71 3.69 -6.12 -3.51
CA VAL A 71 4.20 -7.38 -4.07
C VAL A 71 4.30 -7.30 -5.59
N ARG A 72 3.30 -6.73 -6.27
CA ARG A 72 3.32 -6.53 -7.72
C ARG A 72 4.49 -5.67 -8.18
N LYS A 73 4.65 -4.48 -7.60
CA LYS A 73 5.74 -3.56 -7.97
C LYS A 73 7.11 -4.17 -7.68
N ALA A 74 7.27 -4.83 -6.53
CA ALA A 74 8.50 -5.49 -6.16
C ALA A 74 8.87 -6.61 -7.14
N VAL A 75 7.89 -7.46 -7.52
CA VAL A 75 8.18 -8.55 -8.46
C VAL A 75 8.38 -8.06 -9.89
N GLU A 76 7.65 -7.03 -10.34
CA GLU A 76 7.86 -6.39 -11.65
C GLU A 76 9.28 -5.80 -11.76
N LYS A 77 9.74 -5.13 -10.70
CA LYS A 77 11.13 -4.65 -10.58
C LYS A 77 12.12 -5.81 -10.56
N PHE A 78 11.81 -6.90 -9.87
CA PHE A 78 12.66 -8.10 -9.85
C PHE A 78 12.76 -8.77 -11.22
N PHE A 79 11.71 -8.70 -12.05
CA PHE A 79 11.73 -9.26 -13.39
C PHE A 79 12.72 -8.55 -14.31
N ASP A 80 12.89 -7.23 -14.23
CA ASP A 80 13.84 -6.40 -15.03
C ASP A 80 14.26 -7.01 -16.39
N GLY A 81 13.28 -7.19 -17.29
CA GLY A 81 13.50 -7.71 -18.65
C GLY A 81 13.61 -9.25 -18.79
N ARG A 82 13.53 -10.01 -17.70
CA ARG A 82 13.54 -11.48 -17.71
C ARG A 82 12.15 -12.03 -18.01
N PRO A 83 12.01 -12.98 -18.96
CA PRO A 83 10.70 -13.52 -19.33
C PRO A 83 10.10 -14.41 -18.24
N GLY A 84 10.92 -15.02 -17.38
CA GLY A 84 10.49 -15.85 -16.25
C GLY A 84 11.62 -16.09 -15.26
N VAL A 85 11.26 -16.32 -14.00
CA VAL A 85 12.19 -16.59 -12.89
C VAL A 85 11.65 -17.70 -11.99
N PRO A 86 12.50 -18.39 -11.21
CA PRO A 86 12.01 -19.34 -10.22
C PRO A 86 11.11 -18.66 -9.18
N LEU A 87 9.93 -19.24 -8.92
CA LEU A 87 8.96 -18.72 -7.96
C LEU A 87 9.56 -18.56 -6.56
N ALA A 88 10.36 -19.53 -6.12
CA ALA A 88 11.02 -19.47 -4.81
C ALA A 88 11.99 -18.28 -4.69
N SER A 89 12.69 -17.93 -5.78
CA SER A 89 13.57 -16.77 -5.81
C SER A 89 12.79 -15.46 -5.77
N ALA A 90 11.69 -15.37 -6.53
CA ALA A 90 10.80 -14.22 -6.51
C ALA A 90 10.16 -14.02 -5.11
N VAL A 91 9.66 -15.08 -4.49
CA VAL A 91 9.08 -15.03 -3.13
C VAL A 91 10.09 -14.48 -2.13
N ARG A 92 11.32 -15.00 -2.13
CA ARG A 92 12.36 -14.54 -1.19
C ARG A 92 12.75 -13.09 -1.44
N ALA A 93 12.94 -12.71 -2.70
CA ALA A 93 13.32 -11.34 -3.05
C ALA A 93 12.23 -10.33 -2.66
N VAL A 94 10.97 -10.65 -2.98
CA VAL A 94 9.83 -9.78 -2.67
C VAL A 94 9.55 -9.73 -1.18
N ALA A 95 9.62 -10.86 -0.45
CA ALA A 95 9.47 -10.89 1.00
C ALA A 95 10.50 -10.01 1.71
N ASN A 96 11.76 -10.04 1.26
CA ASN A 96 12.80 -9.16 1.77
C ASN A 96 12.53 -7.68 1.48
N GLU A 97 11.99 -7.35 0.29
CA GLU A 97 11.72 -5.96 -0.10
C GLU A 97 10.45 -5.40 0.59
N THR A 98 9.40 -6.21 0.73
CA THR A 98 8.12 -5.77 1.30
C THR A 98 7.99 -6.04 2.81
N SER A 99 8.95 -6.74 3.41
CA SER A 99 8.89 -7.19 4.81
C SER A 99 7.64 -8.02 5.15
N LEU A 100 7.04 -8.65 4.14
CA LEU A 100 5.88 -9.54 4.30
C LEU A 100 6.35 -10.99 4.50
N PRO A 101 5.61 -11.82 5.24
CA PRO A 101 5.93 -13.25 5.37
C PRO A 101 5.95 -13.96 4.00
N GLU A 102 6.92 -14.85 3.77
CA GLU A 102 7.08 -15.57 2.50
C GLU A 102 5.81 -16.32 2.07
N HIS A 103 5.06 -16.92 3.02
CA HIS A 103 3.81 -17.61 2.72
C HIS A 103 2.76 -16.66 2.12
N LYS A 104 2.66 -15.43 2.66
CA LYS A 104 1.71 -14.43 2.18
C LYS A 104 2.12 -13.89 0.82
N VAL A 105 3.40 -13.63 0.61
CA VAL A 105 3.94 -13.22 -0.69
C VAL A 105 3.69 -14.29 -1.73
N ARG A 106 3.87 -15.57 -1.39
CA ARG A 106 3.61 -16.69 -2.31
C ARG A 106 2.16 -16.75 -2.77
N GLU A 107 1.19 -16.59 -1.86
CA GLU A 107 -0.23 -16.52 -2.21
C GLU A 107 -0.49 -15.40 -3.22
N LEU A 108 -0.04 -14.19 -2.89
CA LEU A 108 -0.24 -12.99 -3.71
C LEU A 108 0.40 -13.13 -5.10
N LEU A 109 1.60 -13.73 -5.19
CA LEU A 109 2.26 -13.96 -6.47
C LEU A 109 1.50 -14.96 -7.35
N ILE A 110 0.94 -16.03 -6.77
CA ILE A 110 0.17 -17.04 -7.51
C ILE A 110 -1.15 -16.45 -8.03
N GLU A 111 -1.81 -15.58 -7.26
CA GLU A 111 -3.07 -14.94 -7.69
C GLU A 111 -2.87 -13.93 -8.83
N GLN A 112 -1.72 -13.24 -8.82
CA GLN A 112 -1.46 -12.11 -9.68
C GLN A 112 -0.73 -12.47 -10.98
N PHE A 113 0.09 -13.52 -10.99
CA PHE A 113 1.00 -13.86 -12.09
C PHE A 113 0.76 -15.27 -12.64
N VAL A 114 1.36 -15.57 -13.80
CA VAL A 114 1.29 -16.92 -14.38
C VAL A 114 2.40 -17.76 -13.76
N VAL A 115 2.05 -18.91 -13.19
CA VAL A 115 3.00 -19.87 -12.63
C VAL A 115 2.94 -21.15 -13.44
N GLU A 116 4.06 -21.54 -14.04
CA GLU A 116 4.21 -22.83 -14.75
C GLU A 116 5.34 -23.63 -14.12
N GLY A 117 4.99 -24.78 -13.55
CA GLY A 117 5.93 -25.61 -12.78
C GLY A 117 6.53 -24.84 -11.61
N THR A 118 7.84 -24.66 -11.61
CA THR A 118 8.58 -23.95 -10.57
C THR A 118 8.86 -22.48 -10.91
N ASN A 119 8.42 -22.02 -12.09
CA ASN A 119 8.71 -20.67 -12.60
C ASN A 119 7.47 -19.77 -12.55
N ILE A 120 7.70 -18.48 -12.35
CA ILE A 120 6.72 -17.41 -12.39
C ILE A 120 7.04 -16.49 -13.57
N PHE A 121 6.00 -16.06 -14.27
CA PHE A 121 6.05 -15.26 -15.48
C PHE A 121 5.14 -14.05 -15.34
N ASN A 122 5.50 -12.97 -16.04
CA ASN A 122 4.65 -11.80 -16.10
C ASN A 122 3.34 -12.14 -16.83
N ARG A 123 2.19 -11.65 -16.35
CA ARG A 123 0.90 -11.90 -17.01
C ARG A 123 0.97 -11.24 -18.39
N ARG A 124 0.95 -12.03 -19.48
CA ARG A 124 0.80 -11.48 -20.84
C ARG A 124 -0.54 -10.74 -20.88
N ARG A 125 -0.49 -9.44 -21.18
CA ARG A 125 -1.65 -8.60 -21.44
C ARG A 125 -2.35 -9.04 -22.72
#